data_AF-A0AA95SJD2-F1
#
_entry.id   AF-A0AA95SJD2-F1
#
_cell.length_a   1.000
_cell.length_b   1.000
_cell.length_c   1.000
_cell.angle_alpha   90.00
_cell.angle_beta   90.00
_cell.angle_gamma   90.00
#
_symmetry.space_group_name_H-M   'P 1'
#
loop_
_entity.id
_entity.type
_entity.pdbx_description
1 polymer ?
#
loop_
_entity_poly.entity_id
_entity_poly.type
_entity_poly.pdbx_seq_one_letter_code
_entity_poly.pdbx_strand_id
1 'polypeptide(L)'
;MIRTSARKPIGRYRETVSGFTLIEMMITVGLIGVLGALALPSYRDYVRRGQVPESMTALSDYRIKMEQFYLDNRSYGTGACASGAVSPPWNNFRPGGAKYFEFSCELTDSGQGYVLTAKGVSGQAVGHIYTLTQDNARATTLFKGDSMNKACWLMRGDEC
;
A
#
# COMPACT_ATOMS: atom_id res chain seq x y z
N MET A 1 46.30 -67.01 -34.33
CA MET A 1 47.10 -65.80 -34.03
C MET A 1 46.14 -64.65 -33.76
N ILE A 2 45.87 -64.32 -32.49
CA ILE A 2 45.00 -63.18 -32.11
C ILE A 2 45.87 -62.23 -31.28
N ARG A 3 46.21 -61.06 -31.86
CA ARG A 3 46.90 -59.98 -31.15
C ARG A 3 45.87 -59.21 -30.33
N THR A 4 45.94 -59.30 -29.01
CA THR A 4 45.17 -58.47 -28.08
C THR A 4 45.72 -57.04 -28.07
N SER A 5 44.90 -56.08 -28.50
CA SER A 5 45.18 -54.65 -28.44
C SER A 5 44.92 -54.13 -27.03
N ALA A 6 45.95 -53.58 -26.38
CA ALA A 6 45.86 -52.99 -25.04
C ALA A 6 45.15 -51.62 -25.11
N ARG A 7 44.05 -51.45 -24.38
CA ARG A 7 43.32 -50.17 -24.31
C ARG A 7 44.06 -49.19 -23.40
N LYS A 8 44.36 -48.01 -23.94
CA LYS A 8 44.94 -46.87 -23.23
C LYS A 8 43.95 -46.34 -22.18
N PRO A 9 44.34 -46.17 -20.90
CA PRO A 9 43.45 -45.63 -19.88
C PRO A 9 43.13 -44.16 -20.14
N ILE A 10 41.84 -43.81 -20.04
CA ILE A 10 41.34 -42.44 -20.15
C ILE A 10 41.69 -41.73 -18.84
N GLY A 11 42.64 -40.79 -18.90
CA GLY A 11 42.98 -39.94 -17.76
C GLY A 11 41.77 -39.09 -17.36
N ARG A 12 41.22 -39.33 -16.17
CA ARG A 12 40.20 -38.47 -15.57
C ARG A 12 40.85 -37.16 -15.15
N TYR A 13 40.54 -36.06 -15.84
CA TYR A 13 40.82 -34.73 -15.34
C TYR A 13 39.99 -34.54 -14.06
N ARG A 14 40.68 -34.40 -12.93
CA ARG A 14 40.08 -34.05 -11.64
C ARG A 14 39.75 -32.56 -11.70
N GLU A 15 38.47 -32.21 -11.81
CA GLU A 15 38.05 -30.83 -11.57
C GLU A 15 38.32 -30.51 -10.09
N THR A 16 39.25 -29.60 -9.84
CA THR A 16 39.49 -29.05 -8.51
C THR A 16 38.34 -28.11 -8.17
N VAL A 17 37.52 -28.52 -7.21
CA VAL A 17 36.51 -27.64 -6.60
C VAL A 17 37.25 -26.57 -5.79
N SER A 18 37.23 -25.33 -6.29
CA SER A 18 37.73 -24.17 -5.55
C SER A 18 36.70 -23.75 -4.52
N GLY A 19 37.10 -23.65 -3.25
CA GLY A 19 36.26 -23.15 -2.16
C GLY A 19 36.33 -21.62 -2.04
N PHE A 20 35.27 -21.00 -1.52
CA PHE A 20 35.26 -19.58 -1.15
C PHE A 20 36.13 -19.33 0.09
N THR A 21 36.81 -18.19 0.15
CA THR A 21 37.58 -17.78 1.33
C THR A 21 36.70 -17.07 2.36
N LEU A 22 37.05 -17.15 3.65
CA LEU A 22 36.35 -16.42 4.71
C LEU A 22 36.39 -14.90 4.50
N ILE A 23 37.49 -14.39 3.95
CA ILE A 23 37.65 -12.95 3.69
C ILE A 23 36.72 -12.48 2.56
N GLU A 24 36.52 -13.29 1.53
CA GLU A 24 35.58 -13.00 0.45
C GLU A 24 34.14 -12.98 0.95
N MET A 25 33.81 -13.89 1.87
CA MET A 25 32.51 -13.91 2.54
C MET A 25 32.31 -12.66 3.43
N MET A 26 33.35 -12.22 4.15
CA MET A 26 33.26 -11.02 5.00
C MET A 26 33.04 -9.74 4.18
N ILE A 27 33.75 -9.60 3.05
CA ILE A 27 33.59 -8.43 2.17
C ILE A 27 32.21 -8.44 1.50
N THR A 28 31.76 -9.59 1.00
CA THR A 28 30.45 -9.71 0.35
C THR A 28 29.31 -9.39 1.30
N VAL A 29 29.33 -9.91 2.53
CA VAL A 29 28.34 -9.56 3.56
C VAL A 29 28.39 -8.06 3.90
N GLY A 30 29.58 -7.48 4.00
CA GLY A 30 29.75 -6.04 4.21
C GLY A 30 29.09 -5.20 3.11
N LEU A 31 29.31 -5.56 1.83
CA LEU A 31 28.70 -4.88 0.69
C LEU A 31 27.18 -5.04 0.66
N ILE A 32 26.67 -6.25 0.91
CA ILE A 32 25.22 -6.50 0.98
C ILE A 32 24.59 -5.69 2.13
N GLY A 33 25.28 -5.56 3.27
CA GLY A 33 24.84 -4.74 4.39
C GLY A 33 24.64 -3.27 4.01
N VAL A 34 25.64 -2.68 3.34
CA VAL A 34 25.57 -1.28 2.86
C VAL A 34 24.45 -1.09 1.83
N LEU A 35 24.36 -1.99 0.84
CA LEU A 35 23.32 -1.93 -0.17
C LEU A 35 21.92 -2.11 0.44
N GLY A 36 21.76 -3.03 1.38
CA GLY A 36 20.51 -3.30 2.08
C GLY A 36 20.00 -2.10 2.87
N ALA A 37 20.90 -1.36 3.53
CA ALA A 37 20.54 -0.17 4.30
C ALA A 37 19.90 0.93 3.45
N LEU A 38 20.32 1.08 2.18
CA LEU A 38 19.76 2.06 1.25
C LEU A 38 18.55 1.51 0.47
N ALA A 39 18.63 0.24 0.05
CA ALA A 39 17.63 -0.38 -0.81
C ALA A 39 16.30 -0.62 -0.08
N LEU A 40 16.35 -1.07 1.18
CA LEU A 40 15.15 -1.42 1.93
C LEU A 40 14.19 -0.24 2.17
N PRO A 41 14.61 0.93 2.70
CA PRO A 41 13.71 2.06 2.88
C PRO A 41 13.14 2.56 1.54
N SER A 42 13.96 2.60 0.49
CA SER A 42 13.53 2.99 -0.86
C SER A 42 12.47 2.04 -1.43
N TYR A 43 12.67 0.74 -1.29
CA TYR A 43 11.71 -0.28 -1.76
C TYR A 43 10.37 -0.18 -1.02
N ARG A 44 10.40 0.05 0.31
CA ARG A 44 9.17 0.23 1.09
C ARG A 44 8.39 1.46 0.66
N ASP A 45 9.07 2.55 0.35
CA ASP A 45 8.44 3.76 -0.20
C ASP A 45 7.87 3.53 -1.60
N TYR A 46 8.53 2.75 -2.45
CA TYR A 46 7.98 2.35 -3.74
C TYR A 46 6.68 1.56 -3.61
N VAL A 47 6.67 0.51 -2.76
CA VAL A 47 5.46 -0.30 -2.54
C VAL A 47 4.33 0.54 -1.96
N ARG A 48 4.63 1.44 -1.02
CA ARG A 48 3.66 2.39 -0.44
C ARG A 48 2.97 3.24 -1.50
N ARG A 49 3.73 3.80 -2.45
CA ARG A 49 3.18 4.60 -3.56
C ARG A 49 2.22 3.81 -4.45
N GLY A 50 2.38 2.48 -4.54
CA GLY A 50 1.43 1.61 -5.22
C GLY A 50 0.15 1.35 -4.43
N GLN A 51 0.18 1.49 -3.10
CA GLN A 51 -0.96 1.17 -2.22
C GLN A 51 -1.82 2.40 -1.90
N VAL A 52 -1.21 3.58 -1.71
CA VAL A 52 -1.91 4.83 -1.35
C VAL A 52 -3.03 5.21 -2.33
N PRO A 53 -2.89 5.08 -3.67
CA PRO A 53 -3.94 5.46 -4.62
C PRO A 53 -5.28 4.74 -4.42
N GLU A 54 -5.27 3.53 -3.87
CA GLU A 54 -6.51 2.80 -3.52
C GLU A 54 -7.43 3.65 -2.63
N SER A 55 -6.85 4.32 -1.63
CA SER A 55 -7.61 5.18 -0.72
C SER A 55 -8.23 6.39 -1.41
N MET A 56 -7.48 7.02 -2.31
CA MET A 56 -7.88 8.28 -2.96
C MET A 56 -9.00 8.04 -3.96
N THR A 57 -8.88 6.99 -4.76
CA THR A 57 -9.92 6.56 -5.70
C THR A 57 -11.19 6.21 -4.94
N ALA A 58 -11.08 5.39 -3.90
CA ALA A 58 -12.22 5.02 -3.07
C ALA A 58 -12.90 6.24 -2.44
N LEU A 59 -12.17 7.13 -1.77
CA LEU A 59 -12.73 8.35 -1.16
C LEU A 59 -13.44 9.22 -2.19
N SER A 60 -12.87 9.35 -3.40
CA SER A 60 -13.47 10.13 -4.48
C SER A 60 -14.78 9.50 -4.98
N ASP A 61 -14.81 8.18 -5.14
CA ASP A 61 -16.02 7.43 -5.51
C ASP A 61 -17.10 7.55 -4.43
N TYR A 62 -16.72 7.51 -3.14
CA TYR A 62 -17.65 7.73 -2.03
C TYR A 62 -18.23 9.13 -2.02
N ARG A 63 -17.43 10.16 -2.27
CA ARG A 63 -17.94 11.53 -2.38
C ARG A 63 -19.02 11.64 -3.45
N ILE A 64 -18.76 11.13 -4.65
CA ILE A 64 -19.74 11.19 -5.77
C ILE A 64 -21.05 10.52 -5.34
N LYS A 65 -20.95 9.36 -4.69
CA LYS A 65 -22.09 8.64 -4.12
C LYS A 65 -22.83 9.46 -3.06
N MET A 66 -22.11 10.06 -2.12
CA MET A 66 -22.70 10.89 -1.06
C MET A 66 -23.46 12.11 -1.64
N GLU A 67 -22.91 12.75 -2.68
CA GLU A 67 -23.60 13.85 -3.36
C GLU A 67 -24.89 13.37 -4.05
N GLN A 68 -24.87 12.20 -4.70
CA GLN A 68 -26.08 11.60 -5.28
C GLN A 68 -27.14 11.34 -4.21
N PHE A 69 -26.75 10.74 -3.08
CA PHE A 69 -27.65 10.48 -1.97
C PHE A 69 -28.27 11.75 -1.40
N TYR A 70 -27.48 12.83 -1.30
CA TYR A 70 -27.96 14.13 -0.84
C TYR A 70 -28.99 14.74 -1.79
N LEU A 71 -28.82 14.60 -3.11
CA LEU A 71 -29.80 15.07 -4.09
C LEU A 71 -31.17 14.37 -3.91
N ASP A 72 -31.15 13.08 -3.57
CA ASP A 72 -32.37 12.29 -3.40
C ASP A 72 -33.05 12.54 -2.03
N ASN A 73 -32.26 12.68 -0.96
CA ASN A 73 -32.74 12.64 0.42
C ASN A 73 -32.64 13.98 1.16
N ARG A 74 -31.98 14.99 0.56
CA ARG A 74 -31.67 16.30 1.17
C ARG A 74 -30.93 16.21 2.51
N SER A 75 -30.20 15.12 2.70
CA SER A 75 -29.40 14.81 3.88
C SER A 75 -28.37 13.77 3.48
N TYR A 76 -27.21 13.80 4.13
CA TYR A 76 -26.18 12.77 3.98
C TYR A 76 -26.47 11.51 4.81
N GLY A 77 -27.62 11.43 5.48
CA GLY A 77 -28.12 10.23 6.16
C GLY A 77 -28.23 10.38 7.68
N THR A 78 -28.41 9.25 8.37
CA THR A 78 -28.40 9.17 9.84
C THR A 78 -27.42 8.08 10.29
N GLY A 79 -26.65 8.27 11.37
CA GLY A 79 -25.65 7.30 11.81
C GLY A 79 -24.40 7.23 10.92
N ALA A 80 -24.08 6.06 10.36
CA ALA A 80 -22.83 5.78 9.61
C ALA A 80 -22.82 6.30 8.15
N CYS A 81 -23.40 7.49 7.93
CA CYS A 81 -23.67 8.09 6.61
C CYS A 81 -24.56 7.24 5.69
N ALA A 82 -25.39 7.89 4.89
CA ALA A 82 -26.29 7.30 3.90
C ALA A 82 -27.11 6.09 4.39
N SER A 83 -27.40 6.00 5.70
CA SER A 83 -28.28 4.98 6.26
C SER A 83 -29.72 5.49 6.21
N GLY A 84 -30.53 4.93 5.30
CA GLY A 84 -31.94 5.35 5.17
C GLY A 84 -32.69 5.09 3.87
N ALA A 85 -32.08 4.61 2.79
CA ALA A 85 -32.83 4.35 1.54
C ALA A 85 -32.76 2.88 1.11
N VAL A 86 -33.86 2.37 0.57
CA VAL A 86 -34.13 0.99 0.11
C VAL A 86 -33.28 0.60 -1.13
N SER A 87 -32.02 1.00 -1.19
CA SER A 87 -31.09 0.59 -2.23
C SER A 87 -29.83 0.00 -1.60
N PRO A 88 -29.49 -1.27 -1.90
CA PRO A 88 -28.36 -2.00 -1.32
C PRO A 88 -26.90 -1.56 -1.62
N PRO A 89 -26.52 -0.47 -2.34
CA PRO A 89 -25.10 -0.16 -2.55
C PRO A 89 -24.51 0.88 -1.58
N TRP A 90 -25.31 1.55 -0.74
CA TRP A 90 -24.83 2.66 0.10
C TRP A 90 -24.29 2.21 1.47
N ASN A 91 -24.69 1.03 1.94
CA ASN A 91 -24.24 0.41 3.19
C ASN A 91 -22.92 -0.38 3.03
N ASN A 92 -22.52 -0.70 1.81
CA ASN A 92 -21.19 -1.24 1.53
C ASN A 92 -20.19 -0.09 1.40
N PHE A 93 -19.85 0.49 2.55
CA PHE A 93 -18.83 1.54 2.71
C PHE A 93 -17.40 1.08 2.34
N ARG A 94 -17.23 -0.23 2.11
CA ARG A 94 -16.01 -0.78 1.55
C ARG A 94 -16.18 -0.94 0.04
N PRO A 95 -15.35 -0.30 -0.81
CA PRO A 95 -15.33 -0.64 -2.21
C PRO A 95 -14.90 -2.10 -2.30
N GLY A 96 -15.68 -2.93 -3.00
CA GLY A 96 -15.38 -4.35 -3.15
C GLY A 96 -13.98 -4.52 -3.73
N GLY A 97 -13.01 -4.95 -2.91
CA GLY A 97 -11.61 -5.07 -3.32
C GLY A 97 -10.61 -4.19 -2.57
N ALA A 98 -11.04 -3.35 -1.62
CA ALA A 98 -10.10 -2.64 -0.75
C ALA A 98 -9.24 -3.62 0.06
N LYS A 99 -7.92 -3.60 -0.15
CA LYS A 99 -6.95 -4.52 0.44
C LYS A 99 -6.10 -3.85 1.50
N TYR A 100 -5.74 -2.59 1.29
CA TYR A 100 -4.79 -1.88 2.15
C TYR A 100 -5.45 -0.87 3.08
N PHE A 101 -6.66 -0.41 2.74
CA PHE A 101 -7.39 0.60 3.51
C PHE A 101 -8.73 0.09 4.02
N GLU A 102 -9.06 0.50 5.25
CA GLU A 102 -10.38 0.48 5.81
C GLU A 102 -10.96 1.89 5.73
N PHE A 103 -12.27 1.99 5.54
CA PHE A 103 -12.93 3.26 5.38
C PHE A 103 -13.97 3.38 6.52
N SER A 104 -14.10 4.57 7.13
CA SER A 104 -15.28 4.97 7.91
C SER A 104 -15.91 6.28 7.42
N CYS A 105 -17.17 6.52 7.79
CA CYS A 105 -17.86 7.80 7.58
C CYS A 105 -18.54 8.26 8.85
N GLU A 106 -18.34 9.53 9.18
CA GLU A 106 -18.98 10.19 10.32
C GLU A 106 -19.75 11.41 9.82
N LEU A 107 -21.00 11.53 10.24
CA LEU A 107 -21.84 12.68 9.91
C LEU A 107 -21.54 13.88 10.82
N THR A 108 -21.58 15.07 10.24
CA THR A 108 -21.52 16.35 10.96
C THR A 108 -22.81 17.14 10.72
N ASP A 109 -23.00 18.20 11.50
CA ASP A 109 -24.07 19.19 11.27
C ASP A 109 -25.46 18.58 11.12
N SER A 110 -25.79 17.62 11.99
CA SER A 110 -27.07 16.89 11.97
C SER A 110 -27.38 16.19 10.64
N GLY A 111 -26.35 15.70 9.95
CA GLY A 111 -26.48 15.01 8.66
C GLY A 111 -26.35 15.92 7.45
N GLN A 112 -25.95 17.18 7.64
CA GLN A 112 -25.68 18.14 6.55
C GLN A 112 -24.20 18.22 6.16
N GLY A 113 -23.31 17.58 6.91
CA GLY A 113 -21.93 17.37 6.52
C GLY A 113 -21.46 15.96 6.84
N TYR A 114 -20.27 15.62 6.36
CA TYR A 114 -19.65 14.34 6.64
C TYR A 114 -18.13 14.43 6.59
N VAL A 115 -17.48 13.50 7.29
CA VAL A 115 -16.05 13.24 7.17
C VAL A 115 -15.87 11.77 6.79
N LEU A 116 -15.40 11.56 5.56
CA LEU A 116 -14.92 10.25 5.11
C LEU A 116 -13.48 10.09 5.59
N THR A 117 -13.17 8.92 6.15
CA THR A 117 -11.83 8.58 6.61
C THR A 117 -11.37 7.29 5.95
N ALA A 118 -10.17 7.30 5.38
CA ALA A 118 -9.47 6.11 4.91
C ALA A 118 -8.26 5.84 5.80
N LYS A 119 -8.27 4.72 6.51
CA LYS A 119 -7.21 4.28 7.42
C LYS A 119 -6.47 3.09 6.83
N GLY A 120 -5.16 3.20 6.67
CA GLY A 120 -4.35 2.09 6.19
C GLY A 120 -4.22 1.00 7.27
N VAL A 121 -4.65 -0.21 6.94
CA VAL A 121 -4.72 -1.37 7.86
C VAL A 121 -3.75 -2.50 7.49
N SER A 122 -3.23 -2.52 6.26
CA SER A 122 -2.32 -3.57 5.81
C SER A 122 -1.20 -3.05 4.90
N GLY A 123 -0.15 -3.85 4.73
CA GLY A 123 0.98 -3.51 3.86
C GLY A 123 1.79 -2.30 4.34
N GLN A 124 2.28 -1.51 3.39
CA GLN A 124 3.00 -0.24 3.65
C GLN A 124 2.06 0.97 3.75
N ALA A 125 0.74 0.74 3.67
CA ALA A 125 -0.30 1.72 3.94
C ALA A 125 -0.57 1.91 5.44
N VAL A 126 -0.13 0.99 6.32
CA VAL A 126 -0.23 1.18 7.77
C VAL A 126 0.46 2.49 8.19
N GLY A 127 -0.21 3.26 9.06
CA GLY A 127 0.24 4.58 9.49
C GLY A 127 -0.13 5.72 8.54
N HIS A 128 -1.01 5.47 7.57
CA HIS A 128 -1.62 6.50 6.73
C HIS A 128 -3.09 6.67 7.07
N ILE A 129 -3.51 7.92 7.28
CA ILE A 129 -4.92 8.28 7.42
C ILE A 129 -5.20 9.50 6.55
N TYR A 130 -6.18 9.35 5.67
CA TYR A 130 -6.65 10.39 4.76
C TYR A 130 -8.11 10.69 5.03
N THR A 131 -8.50 11.94 4.87
CA THR A 131 -9.89 12.36 5.04
C THR A 131 -10.39 13.17 3.84
N LEU A 132 -11.71 13.18 3.70
CA LEU A 132 -12.44 13.96 2.69
C LEU A 132 -13.78 14.42 3.27
N THR A 133 -14.08 15.71 3.14
CA THR A 133 -15.36 16.27 3.58
C THR A 133 -16.29 16.56 2.40
N GLN A 134 -17.54 16.96 2.68
CA GLN A 134 -18.52 17.41 1.69
C GLN A 134 -18.05 18.61 0.85
N ASP A 135 -17.15 19.45 1.37
CA ASP A 135 -16.62 20.63 0.65
C ASP A 135 -15.42 20.30 -0.25
N ASN A 136 -15.12 19.02 -0.45
CA ASN A 136 -13.92 18.52 -1.14
C ASN A 136 -12.64 18.91 -0.39
N ALA A 137 -12.73 19.20 0.91
CA ALA A 137 -11.57 19.42 1.75
C ALA A 137 -10.88 18.08 1.98
N ARG A 138 -9.74 17.92 1.35
CA ARG A 138 -8.87 16.75 1.47
C ARG A 138 -7.91 16.99 2.62
N ALA A 139 -7.62 15.99 3.42
CA ALA A 139 -6.52 16.11 4.38
C ALA A 139 -5.78 14.79 4.60
N THR A 140 -4.56 14.92 5.08
CA THR A 140 -3.74 13.82 5.58
C THR A 140 -3.51 14.06 7.06
N THR A 141 -4.03 13.17 7.90
CA THR A 141 -3.92 13.27 9.36
C THR A 141 -2.77 12.44 9.90
N LEU A 142 -2.41 11.36 9.20
CA LEU A 142 -1.25 10.52 9.51
C LEU A 142 -0.56 10.14 8.20
N PHE A 143 0.77 10.29 8.16
CA PHE A 143 1.59 9.90 7.03
C PHE A 143 2.83 9.16 7.54
N LYS A 144 3.02 7.91 7.09
CA LYS A 144 4.12 7.03 7.54
C LYS A 144 4.20 6.83 9.07
N GLY A 145 3.10 7.03 9.78
CA GLY A 145 3.02 6.91 11.24
C GLY A 145 3.17 8.24 11.99
N ASP A 146 3.56 9.31 11.30
CA ASP A 146 3.67 10.64 11.89
C ASP A 146 2.35 11.40 11.74
N SER A 147 1.88 12.02 12.83
CA SER A 147 0.68 12.87 12.80
C SER A 147 0.98 14.16 12.03
N MET A 148 0.17 14.46 11.03
CA MET A 148 0.31 15.61 10.15
C MET A 148 -1.02 16.36 10.09
N ASN A 149 -1.00 17.66 9.82
CA ASN A 149 -2.22 18.41 9.50
C ASN A 149 -2.02 19.14 8.18
N LYS A 150 -2.09 18.38 7.09
CA LYS A 150 -1.98 18.92 5.72
C LYS A 150 -3.34 18.86 5.06
N ALA A 151 -3.78 19.97 4.48
CA ALA A 151 -5.05 20.13 3.76
C ALA A 151 -5.01 19.53 2.34
N CYS A 152 -4.30 18.41 2.18
CA CYS A 152 -4.21 17.68 0.94
C CYS A 152 -3.88 16.21 1.20
N TRP A 153 -3.98 15.40 0.15
CA TRP A 153 -3.60 14.00 0.17
C TRP A 153 -2.13 13.83 -0.18
N LEU A 154 -1.30 13.52 0.81
CA LEU A 154 0.13 13.33 0.62
C LEU A 154 0.39 11.99 -0.07
N MET A 155 1.05 12.03 -1.22
CA MET A 155 1.55 10.82 -1.91
C MET A 155 3.07 10.67 -1.80
N ARG A 156 3.80 11.78 -1.68
CA ARG A 156 5.27 11.81 -1.60
C ARG A 156 5.75 12.94 -0.71
N GLY A 157 6.44 12.60 0.37
CA GLY A 157 7.05 13.61 1.24
C GLY A 157 6.00 14.55 1.81
N ASP A 158 6.28 15.85 1.76
CA ASP A 158 5.45 16.90 2.38
C ASP A 158 4.63 17.71 1.37
N GLU A 159 4.72 17.36 0.08
CA GLU A 159 4.06 18.07 -1.02
C GLU A 159 2.85 17.29 -1.54
N CYS A 160 1.81 18.08 -1.81
CA CYS A 160 0.66 17.74 -2.61
C CYS A 160 0.99 18.07 -4.08
#